data_AF-A0A2D3RCU1-F1
#
_entry.id   AF-A0A2D3RCU1-F1
#
_cell.length_a   1.000
_cell.length_b   1.000
_cell.length_c   1.000
_cell.angle_alpha   90.00
_cell.angle_beta   90.00
_cell.angle_gamma   90.00
#
_symmetry.space_group_name_H-M   'P 1'
#
loop_
_entity.id
_entity.type
_entity.pdbx_description
1 polymer ?
#
loop_
_entity_poly.entity_id
_entity_poly.type
_entity_poly.pdbx_seq_one_letter_code
_entity_poly.pdbx_strand_id
1 'polypeptide(L)'
;MAIDKRDLFESTKALWPEMLDLSATDAANNIYWANERTLSVDDNWRQVALWAFHQGLADLEKEAVANGISKISPRNLDFSTFDKWMRFNLEGDDGWAMERIEWDGAA
;
A
#
# COMPACT_ATOMS: atom_id res chain seq x y z
N MET A 1 -15.78 -5.78 -14.07
CA MET A 1 -15.04 -6.94 -13.54
C MET A 1 -14.83 -6.63 -12.09
N ALA A 2 -15.27 -7.48 -11.16
CA ALA A 2 -15.06 -7.20 -9.74
C ALA A 2 -13.55 -7.23 -9.42
N ILE A 3 -13.08 -6.28 -8.62
CA ILE A 3 -11.71 -6.26 -8.11
C ILE A 3 -11.45 -7.49 -7.22
N ASP A 4 -10.29 -8.13 -7.38
CA ASP A 4 -9.79 -9.13 -6.43
C ASP A 4 -8.84 -8.42 -5.45
N LYS A 5 -9.28 -8.27 -4.21
CA LYS A 5 -8.52 -7.53 -3.20
C LYS A 5 -7.22 -8.24 -2.82
N ARG A 6 -7.25 -9.57 -2.79
CA ARG A 6 -6.10 -10.38 -2.37
C ARG A 6 -5.05 -10.39 -3.47
N ASP A 7 -5.46 -10.52 -4.72
CA ASP A 7 -4.54 -10.39 -5.85
C ASP A 7 -3.94 -8.98 -5.93
N LEU A 8 -4.75 -7.93 -5.74
CA LEU A 8 -4.26 -6.55 -5.72
C LEU A 8 -3.25 -6.32 -4.59
N PHE A 9 -3.51 -6.88 -3.41
CA PHE A 9 -2.60 -6.83 -2.28
C PHE A 9 -1.28 -7.55 -2.56
N GLU A 10 -1.33 -8.83 -2.98
CA GLU A 10 -0.13 -9.63 -3.20
C GLU A 10 0.71 -9.10 -4.37
N SER A 11 0.07 -8.63 -5.44
CA SER A 11 0.75 -7.99 -6.57
C SER A 11 1.41 -6.66 -6.16
N THR A 12 0.73 -5.84 -5.34
CA THR A 12 1.31 -4.60 -4.81
C THR A 12 2.50 -4.91 -3.89
N LYS A 13 2.35 -5.89 -2.98
CA LYS A 13 3.40 -6.37 -2.08
C LYS A 13 4.63 -6.86 -2.84
N ALA A 14 4.43 -7.47 -4.02
CA ALA A 14 5.51 -7.96 -4.88
C ALA A 14 6.41 -6.85 -5.43
N LEU A 15 5.93 -5.60 -5.54
CA LEU A 15 6.70 -4.45 -6.02
C LEU A 15 7.74 -3.93 -5.02
N TRP A 16 7.70 -4.40 -3.78
CA TRP A 16 8.59 -3.97 -2.71
C TRP A 16 9.74 -4.96 -2.48
N PRO A 17 10.93 -4.47 -2.09
CA PRO A 17 12.04 -5.34 -1.74
C PRO A 17 11.71 -6.22 -0.54
N GLU A 18 12.48 -7.29 -0.37
CA GLU A 18 12.31 -8.21 0.77
C GLU A 18 12.56 -7.50 2.11
N MET A 19 13.50 -6.56 2.14
CA MET A 19 13.91 -5.81 3.32
C MET A 19 14.06 -4.33 2.99
N LEU A 20 13.58 -3.48 3.89
CA LEU A 20 13.80 -2.05 3.90
C LEU A 20 14.76 -1.68 5.02
N ASP A 21 15.75 -0.86 4.69
CA ASP A 21 16.68 -0.29 5.67
C ASP A 21 16.17 1.07 6.14
N LEU A 22 15.82 1.17 7.42
CA LEU A 22 15.26 2.39 8.01
C LEU A 22 16.31 3.45 8.32
N SER A 23 17.60 3.10 8.23
CA SER A 23 18.68 4.08 8.32
C SER A 23 18.83 4.92 7.04
N ALA A 24 18.31 4.40 5.92
CA ALA A 24 18.29 5.14 4.66
C ALA A 24 17.10 6.12 4.67
N THR A 25 17.41 7.41 4.56
CA THR A 25 16.41 8.46 4.48
C THR A 25 15.47 8.22 3.29
N ASP A 26 14.15 8.31 3.53
CA ASP A 26 13.12 8.21 2.51
C ASP A 26 13.12 6.90 1.70
N ALA A 27 13.64 5.80 2.26
CA ALA A 27 13.73 4.52 1.54
C ALA A 27 12.38 4.07 0.96
N ALA A 28 11.31 4.09 1.75
CA ALA A 28 9.99 3.70 1.27
C ALA A 28 9.39 4.70 0.28
N ASN A 29 9.59 6.00 0.49
CA ASN A 29 9.16 7.06 -0.43
C ASN A 29 9.80 6.92 -1.81
N ASN A 30 11.11 6.64 -1.86
CA ASN A 30 11.85 6.48 -3.10
C ASN A 30 11.33 5.28 -3.92
N ILE A 31 11.01 4.18 -3.24
CA ILE A 31 10.44 2.98 -3.88
C ILE A 31 9.01 3.24 -4.36
N TYR A 32 8.20 3.92 -3.54
CA TYR A 32 6.85 4.35 -3.92
C TYR A 32 6.87 5.14 -5.23
N TRP A 33 7.63 6.25 -5.29
CA TRP A 33 7.69 7.09 -6.48
C TRP A 33 8.27 6.37 -7.70
N ALA A 34 9.22 5.47 -7.50
CA ALA A 34 9.75 4.66 -8.59
C ALA A 34 8.69 3.72 -9.17
N ASN A 35 7.91 3.05 -8.32
CA ASN A 35 6.84 2.15 -8.75
C ASN A 35 5.67 2.92 -9.38
N GLU A 36 5.24 4.03 -8.79
CA GLU A 36 4.12 4.83 -9.28
C GLU A 36 4.35 5.31 -10.72
N ARG A 37 5.57 5.74 -11.05
CA ARG A 37 5.95 6.16 -12.42
C ARG A 37 5.85 5.06 -13.46
N THR A 38 5.80 3.80 -13.05
CA THR A 38 5.65 2.65 -13.97
C THR A 38 4.20 2.24 -14.18
N LEU A 39 3.29 2.69 -13.32
CA LEU A 39 1.87 2.40 -13.42
C LEU A 39 1.21 3.28 -14.49
N SER A 40 0.19 2.74 -15.15
CA SER A 40 -0.65 3.54 -16.04
C SER A 40 -1.43 4.56 -15.23
N VAL A 41 -1.52 5.79 -15.73
CA VAL A 41 -2.35 6.86 -15.15
C VAL A 41 -3.83 6.49 -15.10
N ASP A 42 -4.27 5.56 -15.95
CA ASP A 42 -5.65 5.07 -15.99
C ASP A 42 -5.89 3.87 -15.04
N ASP A 43 -4.83 3.32 -14.42
CA ASP A 43 -4.94 2.20 -13.48
C ASP A 43 -5.09 2.69 -12.03
N ASN A 44 -6.27 3.26 -11.76
CA ASN A 44 -6.62 3.84 -10.46
C ASN A 44 -6.46 2.83 -9.32
N TRP A 45 -6.82 1.56 -9.55
CA TRP A 45 -6.75 0.50 -8.54
C TRP A 45 -5.31 0.21 -8.11
N ARG A 46 -4.38 0.08 -9.05
CA ARG A 46 -2.96 -0.13 -8.69
C ARG A 46 -2.33 1.11 -8.07
N GLN A 47 -2.72 2.31 -8.50
CA GLN A 47 -2.22 3.55 -7.90
C GLN A 47 -2.65 3.68 -6.43
N VAL A 48 -3.96 3.53 -6.15
CA VAL A 48 -4.46 3.62 -4.77
C VAL A 48 -3.93 2.48 -3.90
N ALA A 49 -3.77 1.27 -4.45
CA ALA A 49 -3.17 0.15 -3.74
C ALA A 49 -1.70 0.41 -3.39
N LEU A 50 -0.91 0.94 -4.32
CA LEU A 50 0.49 1.27 -4.07
C LEU A 50 0.61 2.31 -2.94
N TRP A 51 -0.26 3.32 -2.93
CA TRP A 51 -0.32 4.32 -1.89
C TRP A 51 -0.78 3.75 -0.53
N ALA A 52 -1.85 2.95 -0.51
CA ALA A 52 -2.33 2.29 0.69
C ALA A 52 -1.27 1.35 1.32
N PHE A 53 -0.53 0.63 0.48
CA PHE A 53 0.57 -0.22 0.93
C PHE A 53 1.71 0.61 1.53
N HIS A 54 2.09 1.72 0.89
CA HIS A 54 3.09 2.65 1.41
C HIS A 54 2.70 3.22 2.78
N GLN A 55 1.43 3.62 2.97
CA GLN A 55 0.93 4.08 4.28
C GLN A 55 0.98 2.98 5.34
N GLY A 56 0.62 1.74 4.98
CA GLY A 56 0.77 0.62 5.90
C GLY A 56 2.24 0.30 6.24
N LEU A 57 3.18 0.53 5.33
CA LEU A 57 4.61 0.44 5.66
C LEU A 57 5.01 1.51 6.66
N ALA A 58 4.52 2.74 6.51
CA ALA A 58 4.80 3.80 7.48
C ALA A 58 4.34 3.44 8.90
N ASP A 59 3.23 2.71 9.05
CA ASP A 59 2.80 2.16 10.35
C ASP A 59 3.84 1.16 10.90
N LEU A 60 4.32 0.21 10.06
CA LEU A 60 5.36 -0.76 10.44
C LEU A 60 6.71 -0.09 10.78
N GLU A 61 7.10 0.92 10.00
CA GLU A 61 8.31 1.71 10.24
C GLU A 61 8.25 2.40 11.59
N LYS A 62 7.11 3.04 11.90
CA LYS A 62 6.88 3.72 13.17
C LYS A 62 6.99 2.74 14.35
N GLU A 63 6.41 1.55 14.23
CA GLU A 63 6.52 0.50 15.25
C GLU A 63 7.96 -0.01 15.38
N ALA A 64 8.65 -0.25 14.28
CA ALA A 64 10.03 -0.72 14.27
C ALA A 64 10.99 0.28 14.93
N VAL A 65 10.87 1.57 14.59
CA VAL A 65 11.66 2.65 15.20
C VAL A 65 11.40 2.73 16.71
N ALA A 66 10.15 2.63 17.14
CA ALA A 66 9.80 2.63 18.57
C ALA A 66 10.44 1.46 19.34
N ASN A 67 10.69 0.34 18.66
CA ASN A 67 11.32 -0.86 19.21
C ASN A 67 12.84 -0.95 18.95
N GLY A 68 13.47 0.09 18.39
CA GLY A 68 14.90 0.11 18.08
C GLY A 68 15.31 -0.84 16.94
N ILE A 69 14.36 -1.24 16.09
CA ILE A 69 14.60 -2.09 14.91
C ILE A 69 15.00 -1.20 13.74
N SER A 70 16.12 -1.52 13.07
CA SER A 70 16.66 -0.73 11.95
C SER A 70 16.27 -1.24 10.57
N LYS A 71 15.63 -2.41 10.47
CA LYS A 71 15.19 -3.00 9.21
C LYS A 71 13.83 -3.66 9.36
N ILE A 72 12.96 -3.46 8.38
CA ILE A 72 11.66 -4.13 8.33
C ILE A 72 11.54 -4.94 7.05
N SER A 73 10.71 -5.97 7.08
CA SER A 73 10.29 -6.64 5.86
C SER A 73 8.91 -6.11 5.45
N PRO A 74 8.77 -5.51 4.26
CA PRO A 74 7.46 -5.24 3.66
C PRO A 74 6.57 -6.48 3.59
N ARG A 75 7.17 -7.67 3.62
CA ARG A 75 6.42 -8.93 3.63
C ARG A 75 5.61 -9.15 4.91
N ASN A 76 5.95 -8.47 6.00
CA ASN A 76 5.23 -8.53 7.26
C ASN A 76 3.96 -7.67 7.27
N LEU A 77 3.77 -6.79 6.29
CA LEU A 77 2.52 -6.06 6.15
C LEU A 77 1.40 -7.06 5.86
N ASP A 78 0.35 -7.00 6.68
CA ASP A 78 -0.81 -7.86 6.56
C ASP A 78 -1.92 -7.21 5.72
N PHE A 79 -2.79 -8.06 5.19
CA PHE A 79 -3.90 -7.59 4.37
C PHE A 79 -4.87 -6.68 5.15
N SER A 80 -5.06 -6.88 6.45
CA SER A 80 -5.97 -6.04 7.25
C SER A 80 -5.50 -4.59 7.32
N THR A 81 -4.19 -4.36 7.45
CA THR A 81 -3.57 -3.05 7.47
C THR A 81 -3.68 -2.40 6.10
N PHE A 82 -3.43 -3.17 5.05
CA PHE A 82 -3.63 -2.73 3.67
C PHE A 82 -5.10 -2.35 3.39
N ASP A 83 -6.06 -3.21 3.75
CA ASP A 83 -7.51 -2.99 3.54
C ASP A 83 -8.01 -1.75 4.31
N LYS A 84 -7.51 -1.53 5.53
CA LYS A 84 -7.79 -0.31 6.30
C LYS A 84 -7.36 0.94 5.52
N TRP A 85 -6.14 0.97 4.98
CA TRP A 85 -5.64 2.12 4.23
C TRP A 85 -6.32 2.28 2.87
N MET A 86 -6.67 1.17 2.19
CA MET A 86 -7.51 1.20 0.99
C MET A 86 -8.84 1.90 1.27
N ARG A 87 -9.56 1.48 2.30
CA ARG A 87 -10.84 2.11 2.70
C ARG A 87 -10.68 3.57 3.03
N PHE A 88 -9.63 3.91 3.79
CA PHE A 88 -9.34 5.30 4.14
C PHE A 88 -9.13 6.19 2.90
N ASN A 89 -8.41 5.71 1.89
CA ASN A 89 -8.17 6.47 0.67
C ASN A 89 -9.43 6.58 -0.22
N LEU A 90 -10.27 5.55 -0.24
CA LEU A 90 -11.56 5.57 -0.95
C LEU A 90 -12.64 6.38 -0.22
N GLU A 91 -12.41 6.76 1.03
CA GLU A 91 -13.31 7.60 1.83
C GLU A 91 -13.13 9.11 1.59
N GLY A 92 -12.02 9.53 0.98
CA GLY A 92 -11.59 10.93 0.97
C GLY A 92 -12.44 11.87 0.11
N ASP A 93 -12.69 11.51 -1.15
CA ASP A 93 -13.40 12.34 -2.11
C ASP A 93 -14.65 11.64 -2.67
N ASP A 94 -15.71 12.41 -2.95
CA ASP A 94 -16.94 11.93 -3.61
C ASP A 94 -16.66 11.19 -4.94
N GLY A 95 -15.50 11.45 -5.55
CA GLY A 95 -15.04 10.80 -6.79
C GLY A 95 -14.75 9.31 -6.67
N TRP A 96 -14.63 8.76 -5.46
CA TRP A 96 -14.33 7.34 -5.22
C TRP A 96 -15.53 6.53 -4.73
N ALA A 97 -16.73 7.10 -4.72
CA ALA A 97 -17.91 6.45 -4.14
C ALA A 97 -18.25 5.11 -4.82
N MET A 98 -18.07 5.02 -6.14
CA MET A 98 -18.32 3.78 -6.89
C MET A 98 -17.26 2.72 -6.62
N GLU A 99 -15.99 3.13 -6.59
CA GLU A 99 -14.84 2.30 -6.26
C GLU A 99 -14.96 1.79 -4.82
N ARG A 100 -15.41 2.63 -3.89
CA ARG A 100 -15.69 2.22 -2.52
C ARG A 100 -16.77 1.13 -2.47
N ILE A 101 -17.87 1.29 -3.19
CA ILE A 101 -18.93 0.27 -3.26
C ILE A 101 -18.38 -1.03 -3.85
N GLU A 102 -17.58 -0.94 -4.92
CA GLU A 102 -16.94 -2.09 -5.54
C GLU A 102 -15.97 -2.79 -4.57
N TRP A 103 -15.13 -2.02 -3.89
CA TRP A 103 -14.23 -2.53 -2.87
C TRP A 103 -15.03 -3.21 -1.77
N ASP A 104 -16.00 -2.56 -1.16
CA ASP A 104 -16.75 -3.12 -0.04
C ASP A 104 -17.55 -4.39 -0.41
N GLY A 105 -18.01 -4.48 -1.66
CA GLY A 105 -18.71 -5.65 -2.20
C GLY A 105 -17.82 -6.81 -2.66
N ALA A 106 -16.52 -6.58 -2.86
CA ALA A 106 -15.57 -7.62 -3.26
C ALA A 106 -15.15 -8.51 -2.09
N ALA A 107 -15.01 -9.81 -2.36
CA ALA A 107 -14.61 -10.83 -1.38
C ALA A 107 -13.10 -10.79 -1.05
#